data_AF-A0A3B1KC19-F1
#
_entry.id   AF-A0A3B1KC19-F1
#
_cell.length_a   1.000
_cell.length_b   1.000
_cell.length_c   1.000
_cell.angle_alpha   90.00
_cell.angle_beta   90.00
_cell.angle_gamma   90.00
#
_symmetry.space_group_name_H-M   'P 1'
#
loop_
_entity.id
_entity.type
_entity.pdbx_description
1 polymer ?
#
loop_
_entity_poly.entity_id
_entity_poly.type
_entity_poly.pdbx_seq_one_letter_code
_entity_poly.pdbx_strand_id
1 'polypeptide(L)'
;AGGIREDAELFLVFTGSTQRYLSSTLRVSHDTLQAVCPAHDCCESVVVTVCGADPDGLVHQLASERMCFVQDLAFDMAQFLVGAVGRADMLEGALLLDEHQIPLQECEKMDQNLALALSHLTLPPGWSILGNCIAPEPQETLLHLAARRGLQRVARFLLQQPGAQQALALPNKQGDTPASLADSRGHSAMLELFTQ
;
A
#
# COMPACT_ATOMS: atom_id res chain seq x y z
N ALA A 1 31.92 -23.75 13.05
CA ALA A 1 30.59 -23.63 13.69
C ALA A 1 30.77 -22.90 15.02
N GLY A 2 30.67 -21.58 15.00
CA GLY A 2 30.63 -20.76 16.22
C GLY A 2 29.18 -20.63 16.65
N GLY A 3 28.80 -21.25 17.76
CA GLY A 3 27.46 -21.10 18.32
C GLY A 3 27.26 -19.67 18.80
N ILE A 4 26.15 -19.05 18.40
CA ILE A 4 25.72 -17.76 18.92
C ILE A 4 25.37 -17.99 20.40
N ARG A 5 26.07 -17.33 21.33
CA ARG A 5 25.74 -17.38 22.77
C ARG A 5 24.30 -16.92 22.98
N GLU A 6 23.56 -17.60 23.84
CA GLU A 6 22.15 -17.28 24.11
C GLU A 6 21.96 -15.86 24.68
N ASP A 7 22.98 -15.32 25.35
CA ASP A 7 22.96 -14.00 25.98
C ASP A 7 23.49 -12.84 25.11
N ALA A 8 23.84 -13.09 23.85
CA ALA A 8 24.39 -12.06 22.97
C ALA A 8 23.26 -11.20 22.36
N GLU A 9 23.39 -9.87 22.47
CA GLU A 9 22.49 -8.95 21.78
C GLU A 9 22.79 -8.95 20.28
N LEU A 10 21.76 -9.19 19.47
CA LEU A 10 21.88 -9.30 18.02
C LEU A 10 21.22 -8.11 17.34
N PHE A 11 21.90 -7.60 16.33
CA PHE A 11 21.48 -6.45 15.53
C PHE A 11 21.59 -6.77 14.04
N LEU A 12 20.72 -6.15 13.24
CA LEU A 12 20.87 -6.11 11.79
C LEU A 12 21.40 -4.76 11.35
N VAL A 13 22.44 -4.77 10.53
CA VAL A 13 22.97 -3.59 9.84
C VAL A 13 22.61 -3.70 8.36
N PHE A 14 21.77 -2.79 7.89
CA PHE A 14 21.42 -2.63 6.48
C PHE A 14 22.37 -1.61 5.86
N THR A 15 23.10 -1.99 4.82
CA THR A 15 24.06 -1.10 4.15
C THR A 15 23.71 -0.99 2.67
N GLY A 16 23.19 0.16 2.28
CA GLY A 16 22.98 0.57 0.89
C GLY A 16 24.04 1.53 0.40
N SER A 17 23.84 2.08 -0.80
CA SER A 17 24.75 3.04 -1.43
C SER A 17 24.66 4.44 -0.79
N THR A 18 23.47 4.82 -0.34
CA THR A 18 23.16 6.15 0.23
C THR A 18 22.96 6.11 1.74
N GLN A 19 22.52 4.98 2.29
CA GLN A 19 22.11 4.85 3.68
C GLN A 19 22.69 3.62 4.38
N ARG A 20 22.92 3.76 5.68
CA ARG A 20 23.28 2.66 6.58
C ARG A 20 22.39 2.73 7.82
N TYR A 21 21.61 1.67 8.05
CA TYR A 21 20.64 1.61 9.13
C TYR A 21 20.93 0.45 10.08
N LEU A 22 20.65 0.66 11.37
CA LEU A 22 20.78 -0.35 12.43
C LEU A 22 19.39 -0.68 12.98
N SER A 23 19.02 -1.95 12.99
CA SER A 23 17.77 -2.45 13.56
C SER A 23 18.06 -3.44 14.69
N SER A 24 17.36 -3.30 15.81
CA SER A 24 17.38 -4.32 16.85
C SER A 24 16.66 -5.58 16.35
N THR A 25 17.04 -6.74 16.91
CA THR A 25 16.39 -8.00 16.58
C THR A 25 15.65 -8.56 17.79
N LEU A 26 14.55 -9.25 17.51
CA LEU A 26 13.84 -10.10 18.44
C LEU A 26 14.12 -11.56 18.06
N ARG A 27 14.63 -12.36 18.98
CA ARG A 27 14.82 -13.79 18.76
C ARG A 27 13.48 -14.52 18.93
N VAL A 28 12.98 -15.13 17.86
CA VAL A 28 11.69 -15.87 17.85
C VAL A 28 11.90 -17.36 18.09
N SER A 29 13.03 -17.91 17.62
CA SER A 29 13.45 -19.30 17.86
C SER A 29 14.98 -19.39 17.94
N HIS A 30 15.52 -20.60 18.09
CA HIS A 30 16.97 -20.83 18.13
C HIS A 30 17.71 -20.43 16.83
N ASP A 31 17.00 -20.37 15.70
CA ASP A 31 17.53 -20.10 14.37
C ASP A 31 16.86 -18.89 13.67
N THR A 32 15.82 -18.31 14.26
CA THR A 32 15.04 -17.23 13.64
C THR A 32 15.10 -15.94 14.44
N LEU A 33 15.53 -14.88 13.76
CA LEU A 33 15.48 -13.50 14.23
C LEU A 33 14.42 -12.73 13.45
N GLN A 34 13.69 -11.87 14.14
CA GLN A 34 12.75 -10.94 13.56
C GLN A 34 13.26 -9.52 13.78
N ALA A 35 13.13 -8.68 12.77
CA ALA A 35 13.49 -7.27 12.85
C ALA A 35 12.54 -6.45 11.98
N VAL A 36 12.44 -5.15 12.27
CA VAL A 36 11.76 -4.21 11.38
C VAL A 36 12.74 -3.81 10.28
N CYS A 37 12.34 -4.02 9.04
CA CYS A 37 13.07 -3.54 7.88
C CYS A 37 12.89 -2.01 7.77
N PRO A 38 13.97 -1.22 7.66
CA PRO A 38 13.86 0.23 7.55
C PRO A 38 13.24 0.66 6.21
N ALA A 39 12.70 1.87 6.18
CA ALA A 39 12.47 2.56 4.93
C ALA A 39 13.82 2.84 4.25
N HIS A 40 13.82 2.82 2.92
CA HIS A 40 15.02 3.04 2.10
C HIS A 40 14.69 4.03 0.99
N ASP A 41 15.64 4.89 0.62
CA ASP A 41 15.40 6.04 -0.25
C ASP A 41 15.51 5.75 -1.74
N CYS A 42 15.96 4.55 -2.12
CA CYS A 42 16.14 4.17 -3.52
C CYS A 42 15.95 2.67 -3.76
N CYS A 43 15.81 2.28 -5.02
CA CYS A 43 15.78 0.87 -5.41
C CYS A 43 17.20 0.37 -5.61
N GLU A 44 17.67 -0.52 -4.73
CA GLU A 44 19.01 -1.10 -4.84
C GLU A 44 19.13 -2.42 -4.09
N SER A 45 20.24 -3.13 -4.34
CA SER A 45 20.64 -4.27 -3.50
C SER A 45 21.41 -3.77 -2.29
N VAL A 46 20.90 -4.06 -1.09
CA VAL A 46 21.55 -3.74 0.17
C VAL A 46 22.17 -4.98 0.78
N VAL A 47 23.27 -4.79 1.51
CA VAL A 47 23.88 -5.85 2.31
C VAL A 47 23.31 -5.79 3.72
N VAL A 48 22.71 -6.89 4.16
CA VAL A 48 22.18 -7.06 5.52
C VAL A 48 23.14 -7.92 6.31
N THR A 49 23.64 -7.37 7.39
CA THR A 49 24.66 -7.99 8.21
C THR A 49 24.14 -8.23 9.62
N VAL A 50 24.20 -9.47 10.08
CA VAL A 50 23.93 -9.81 11.48
C VAL A 50 25.19 -9.52 12.29
N CYS A 51 25.05 -8.68 13.31
CA CYS A 51 26.11 -8.37 14.26
C CYS A 51 25.69 -8.84 15.65
N GLY A 52 26.63 -9.44 16.40
CA GLY A 52 26.47 -9.73 17.83
C GLY A 52 27.32 -8.80 18.67
N ALA A 53 26.75 -8.26 19.74
CA ALA A 53 27.49 -7.55 20.77
C ALA A 53 27.74 -8.47 21.97
N ASP A 54 29.01 -8.61 22.35
CA ASP A 54 29.39 -9.31 23.58
C ASP A 54 29.20 -8.40 24.80
N PRO A 55 29.10 -8.97 26.02
CA PRO A 55 28.98 -8.20 27.26
C PRO A 55 30.11 -7.19 27.49
N ASP A 56 31.28 -7.44 26.89
CA ASP A 56 32.45 -6.56 26.93
C ASP A 56 32.36 -5.38 25.94
N GLY A 57 31.24 -5.25 25.21
CA GLY A 57 30.97 -4.19 24.24
C GLY A 57 31.62 -4.38 22.87
N LEU A 58 32.29 -5.51 22.63
CA LEU A 58 32.85 -5.86 21.33
C LEU A 58 31.75 -6.33 20.37
N VAL A 59 31.72 -5.76 19.17
CA VAL A 59 30.75 -6.10 18.13
C VAL A 59 31.42 -6.96 17.07
N HIS A 60 30.85 -8.13 16.82
CA HIS A 60 31.32 -9.09 15.83
C HIS A 60 30.28 -9.29 14.72
N GLN A 61 30.74 -9.21 13.47
CA GLN A 61 29.94 -9.58 12.32
C GLN A 61 29.83 -11.11 12.25
N LEU A 62 28.60 -11.62 12.24
CA LEU A 62 28.30 -13.05 12.25
C LEU A 62 28.06 -13.60 10.85
N ALA A 63 27.25 -12.88 10.06
CA ALA A 63 26.89 -13.25 8.69
C ALA A 63 26.42 -12.03 7.91
N SER A 64 26.51 -12.09 6.58
CA SER A 64 25.94 -11.08 5.68
C SER A 64 25.29 -11.71 4.48
N GLU A 65 24.14 -11.17 4.09
CA GLU A 65 23.41 -11.57 2.89
C GLU A 65 22.93 -10.33 2.13
N ARG A 66 22.45 -10.51 0.90
CA ARG A 66 21.88 -9.42 0.10
C ARG A 66 20.36 -9.51 0.06
N MET A 67 19.72 -8.35 0.13
CA MET A 67 18.31 -8.20 -0.23
C MET A 67 18.14 -7.00 -1.17
N CYS A 68 16.99 -6.92 -1.84
CA CYS A 68 16.69 -5.83 -2.75
C CYS A 68 15.56 -4.97 -2.19
N PHE A 69 15.80 -3.66 -2.12
CA PHE A 69 14.72 -2.69 -2.06
C PHE A 69 14.21 -2.46 -3.48
N VAL A 70 12.91 -2.65 -3.66
CA VAL A 70 12.22 -2.47 -4.94
C VAL A 70 11.15 -1.41 -4.79
N GLN A 71 10.82 -0.75 -5.89
CA GLN A 71 9.78 0.27 -5.91
C GLN A 71 8.43 -0.38 -5.58
N ASP A 72 7.75 0.15 -4.57
CA ASP A 72 6.38 -0.25 -4.27
C ASP A 72 5.41 0.58 -5.14
N LEU A 73 5.15 0.07 -6.34
CA LEU A 73 4.23 0.71 -7.27
C LEU A 73 2.82 0.89 -6.68
N ALA A 74 2.38 0.01 -5.78
CA ALA A 74 1.08 0.15 -5.13
C ALA A 74 1.07 1.33 -4.16
N PHE A 75 2.17 1.56 -3.45
CA PHE A 75 2.35 2.73 -2.60
C PHE A 75 2.37 4.04 -3.41
N ASP A 76 3.12 4.07 -4.51
CA ASP A 76 3.15 5.24 -5.41
C ASP A 76 1.77 5.52 -6.00
N MET A 77 1.05 4.47 -6.42
CA MET A 77 -0.33 4.57 -6.89
C MET A 77 -1.26 5.09 -5.79
N ALA A 78 -1.15 4.60 -4.56
CA ALA A 78 -1.95 5.06 -3.43
C ALA A 78 -1.72 6.56 -3.16
N GLN A 79 -0.46 7.00 -3.16
CA GLN A 79 -0.10 8.41 -3.00
C GLN A 79 -0.71 9.28 -4.09
N PHE A 80 -0.57 8.85 -5.35
CA PHE A 80 -1.15 9.56 -6.49
C PHE A 80 -2.67 9.66 -6.38
N LEU A 81 -3.36 8.54 -6.13
CA LEU A 81 -4.81 8.49 -6.04
C LEU A 81 -5.35 9.39 -4.92
N VAL A 82 -4.74 9.34 -3.73
CA VAL A 82 -5.12 10.17 -2.58
C VAL A 82 -4.88 11.66 -2.86
N GLY A 83 -3.76 12.00 -3.51
CA GLY A 83 -3.42 13.38 -3.88
C GLY A 83 -4.24 13.94 -5.06
N ALA A 84 -4.83 13.08 -5.87
CA ALA A 84 -5.68 13.48 -7.00
C ALA A 84 -7.15 13.68 -6.60
N VAL A 85 -7.59 13.23 -5.42
CA VAL A 85 -8.96 13.47 -4.94
C VAL A 85 -9.27 14.97 -4.87
N GLY A 86 -10.42 15.37 -5.42
CA GLY A 86 -10.85 16.76 -5.53
C GLY A 86 -10.25 17.53 -6.72
N ARG A 87 -9.41 16.87 -7.54
CA ARG A 87 -8.87 17.40 -8.79
C ARG A 87 -9.48 16.62 -9.95
N ALA A 88 -10.70 17.02 -10.33
CA ALA A 88 -11.52 16.31 -11.32
C ALA A 88 -10.79 16.05 -12.65
N ASP A 89 -9.91 16.96 -13.05
CA ASP A 89 -9.05 16.85 -14.24
C ASP A 89 -8.04 15.69 -14.16
N MET A 90 -7.45 15.44 -12.99
CA MET A 90 -6.43 14.40 -12.82
C MET A 90 -7.02 13.00 -12.68
N LEU A 91 -8.17 12.87 -11.99
CA LEU A 91 -8.82 11.56 -11.81
C LEU A 91 -9.43 11.06 -13.13
N GLU A 92 -9.99 11.95 -13.95
CA GLU A 92 -10.64 11.54 -15.20
C GLU A 92 -9.67 10.91 -16.19
N GLY A 93 -8.51 11.52 -16.45
CA GLY A 93 -7.54 10.97 -17.40
C GLY A 93 -6.90 9.66 -16.93
N ALA A 94 -6.63 9.54 -15.63
CA ALA A 94 -5.93 8.38 -15.07
C ALA A 94 -6.82 7.14 -14.89
N LEU A 95 -8.11 7.32 -14.64
CA LEU A 95 -9.04 6.23 -14.33
C LEU A 95 -9.85 5.72 -15.53
N LEU A 96 -9.89 6.49 -16.62
CA LEU A 96 -10.61 6.14 -17.85
C LEU A 96 -9.84 5.24 -18.82
N LEU A 97 -8.63 4.80 -18.47
CA LEU A 97 -7.88 3.86 -19.30
C LEU A 97 -8.63 2.51 -19.34
N ASP A 98 -9.49 2.27 -20.33
CA ASP A 98 -10.13 0.97 -20.53
C ASP A 98 -9.10 0.01 -21.15
N GLU A 99 -8.11 -0.36 -20.35
CA GLU A 99 -7.04 -1.25 -20.77
C GLU A 99 -7.53 -2.69 -20.64
N HIS A 100 -7.82 -3.27 -21.80
CA HIS A 100 -7.70 -4.68 -22.16
C HIS A 100 -7.43 -5.63 -20.98
N GLN A 101 -8.47 -6.38 -20.59
CA GLN A 101 -8.48 -7.58 -19.73
C GLN A 101 -7.16 -7.84 -18.96
N ILE A 102 -6.89 -7.00 -17.96
CA ILE A 102 -5.88 -7.35 -16.94
C ILE A 102 -6.31 -8.70 -16.35
N PRO A 103 -5.43 -9.71 -16.32
CA PRO A 103 -5.77 -11.02 -15.77
C PRO A 103 -6.31 -10.89 -14.34
N LEU A 104 -7.33 -11.69 -14.00
CA LEU A 104 -7.98 -11.63 -12.69
C LEU A 104 -6.96 -11.67 -11.53
N GLN A 105 -5.95 -12.53 -11.65
CA GLN A 105 -4.90 -12.68 -10.64
C GLN A 105 -4.09 -11.38 -10.43
N GLU A 106 -3.81 -10.63 -11.49
CA GLU A 106 -3.12 -9.34 -11.40
C GLU A 106 -4.02 -8.28 -10.78
N CYS A 107 -5.33 -8.31 -11.07
CA CYS A 107 -6.32 -7.46 -10.39
C CYS A 107 -6.42 -7.78 -8.89
N GLU A 108 -6.43 -9.05 -8.51
CA GLU A 108 -6.48 -9.47 -7.09
C GLU A 108 -5.22 -9.05 -6.34
N LYS A 109 -4.04 -9.23 -6.96
CA LYS A 109 -2.76 -8.79 -6.38
C LYS A 109 -2.69 -7.27 -6.27
N MET A 110 -3.16 -6.55 -7.29
CA MET A 110 -3.26 -5.09 -7.27
C MET A 110 -4.21 -4.63 -6.17
N ASP A 111 -5.40 -5.22 -6.04
CA ASP A 111 -6.37 -4.90 -4.98
C ASP A 111 -5.77 -5.09 -3.59
N GLN A 112 -5.07 -6.21 -3.37
CA GLN A 112 -4.42 -6.49 -2.09
C GLN A 112 -3.30 -5.49 -1.78
N ASN A 113 -2.38 -5.26 -2.73
CA ASN A 113 -1.24 -4.37 -2.51
C ASN A 113 -1.68 -2.91 -2.37
N LEU A 114 -2.63 -2.45 -3.19
CA LEU A 114 -3.14 -1.09 -3.14
C LEU A 114 -3.95 -0.83 -1.87
N ALA A 115 -4.76 -1.79 -1.42
CA ALA A 115 -5.47 -1.66 -0.15
C ALA A 115 -4.52 -1.60 1.05
N LEU A 116 -3.45 -2.40 1.04
CA LEU A 116 -2.40 -2.31 2.06
C LEU A 116 -1.71 -0.94 2.02
N ALA A 117 -1.26 -0.50 0.85
CA ALA A 117 -0.64 0.80 0.67
C ALA A 117 -1.53 1.94 1.20
N LEU A 118 -2.82 1.95 0.85
CA LEU A 118 -3.78 2.94 1.34
C LEU A 118 -3.96 2.89 2.86
N SER A 119 -3.98 1.69 3.46
CA SER A 119 -4.12 1.54 4.92
C SER A 119 -2.91 2.02 5.73
N HIS A 120 -1.73 2.00 5.11
CA HIS A 120 -0.47 2.46 5.72
C HIS A 120 -0.10 3.89 5.30
N LEU A 121 -0.86 4.50 4.39
CA LEU A 121 -0.63 5.86 3.95
C LEU A 121 -1.18 6.86 4.96
N THR A 122 -0.38 7.86 5.33
CA THR A 122 -0.85 9.00 6.11
C THR A 122 -1.69 9.91 5.23
N LEU A 123 -3.02 9.85 5.40
CA LEU A 123 -3.94 10.72 4.67
C LEU A 123 -3.77 12.19 5.10
N PRO A 124 -3.93 13.17 4.18
CA PRO A 124 -3.92 14.58 4.54
C PRO A 124 -4.97 14.93 5.62
N PRO A 125 -4.71 15.91 6.50
CA PRO A 125 -5.69 16.34 7.48
C PRO A 125 -7.01 16.78 6.82
N GLY A 126 -8.14 16.24 7.28
CA GLY A 126 -9.46 16.53 6.71
C GLY A 126 -9.72 15.88 5.35
N TRP A 127 -8.91 14.90 4.94
CA TRP A 127 -9.13 14.17 3.69
C TRP A 127 -10.48 13.44 3.71
N SER A 128 -11.14 13.44 2.55
CA SER A 128 -12.45 12.86 2.27
C SER A 128 -12.42 12.32 0.85
N ILE A 129 -13.19 11.29 0.53
CA ILE A 129 -13.28 10.71 -0.83
C ILE A 129 -13.69 11.74 -1.88
N LEU A 130 -14.46 12.75 -1.47
CA LEU A 130 -14.92 13.83 -2.33
C LEU A 130 -14.03 15.08 -2.24
N GLY A 131 -12.93 15.02 -1.50
CA GLY A 131 -12.12 16.17 -1.16
C GLY A 131 -12.91 17.17 -0.30
N ASN A 132 -12.60 18.47 -0.47
CA ASN A 132 -13.19 19.54 0.32
C ASN A 132 -14.47 20.14 -0.31
N CYS A 133 -15.20 19.35 -1.10
CA CYS A 133 -16.36 19.81 -1.87
C CYS A 133 -17.66 19.73 -1.03
N ILE A 134 -18.34 20.86 -0.85
CA ILE A 134 -19.61 20.96 -0.11
C ILE A 134 -20.80 20.44 -0.95
N ALA A 135 -20.75 20.66 -2.26
CA ALA A 135 -21.72 20.17 -3.23
C ALA A 135 -20.95 19.54 -4.41
N PRO A 136 -20.78 18.21 -4.42
CA PRO A 136 -20.04 17.56 -5.49
C PRO A 136 -20.89 17.55 -6.78
N GLU A 137 -20.35 18.15 -7.85
CA GLU A 137 -20.83 17.96 -9.23
C GLU A 137 -20.52 16.53 -9.69
N PRO A 138 -21.18 16.02 -10.74
CA PRO A 138 -20.86 14.71 -11.30
C PRO A 138 -19.39 14.58 -11.68
N GLN A 139 -18.69 13.65 -11.04
CA GLN A 139 -17.25 13.44 -11.22
C GLN A 139 -16.86 11.99 -10.95
N GLU A 140 -15.77 11.54 -11.56
CA GLU A 140 -15.18 10.25 -11.23
C GLU A 140 -14.63 10.28 -9.79
N THR A 141 -14.87 9.22 -9.02
CA THR A 141 -14.34 9.07 -7.65
C THR A 141 -13.55 7.78 -7.52
N LEU A 142 -12.79 7.62 -6.43
CA LEU A 142 -12.07 6.37 -6.15
C LEU A 142 -13.00 5.15 -6.01
N LEU A 143 -14.28 5.36 -5.65
CA LEU A 143 -15.27 4.28 -5.63
C LEU A 143 -15.65 3.83 -7.05
N HIS A 144 -15.72 4.75 -8.02
CA HIS A 144 -15.93 4.39 -9.43
C HIS A 144 -14.74 3.59 -9.98
N LEU A 145 -13.50 3.96 -9.62
CA LEU A 145 -12.31 3.18 -9.96
C LEU A 145 -12.42 1.75 -9.41
N ALA A 146 -12.73 1.62 -8.13
CA ALA A 146 -12.87 0.31 -7.50
C ALA A 146 -13.95 -0.50 -8.20
N ALA A 147 -15.12 0.10 -8.46
CA ALA A 147 -16.25 -0.48 -9.18
C ALA A 147 -15.89 -0.99 -10.59
N ARG A 148 -15.10 -0.22 -11.33
CA ARG A 148 -14.71 -0.55 -12.71
C ARG A 148 -13.77 -1.75 -12.76
N ARG A 149 -12.94 -1.91 -11.72
CA ARG A 149 -11.81 -2.85 -11.70
C ARG A 149 -11.99 -4.08 -10.80
N GLY A 150 -13.06 -4.16 -10.02
CA GLY A 150 -13.24 -5.31 -9.12
C GLY A 150 -12.49 -5.19 -7.79
N LEU A 151 -12.04 -3.99 -7.40
CA LEU A 151 -11.11 -3.80 -6.28
C LEU A 151 -11.86 -3.78 -4.93
N GLN A 152 -12.28 -4.96 -4.46
CA GLN A 152 -13.11 -5.08 -3.27
C GLN A 152 -12.42 -4.62 -1.98
N ARG A 153 -11.13 -4.91 -1.80
CA ARG A 153 -10.41 -4.51 -0.58
C ARG A 153 -10.23 -3.00 -0.54
N VAL A 154 -9.87 -2.41 -1.69
CA VAL A 154 -9.80 -0.96 -1.85
C VAL A 154 -11.17 -0.33 -1.59
N ALA A 155 -12.25 -0.88 -2.14
CA ALA A 155 -13.62 -0.41 -1.90
C ALA A 155 -13.97 -0.43 -0.40
N ARG A 156 -13.68 -1.52 0.32
CA ARG A 156 -13.92 -1.61 1.78
C ARG A 156 -13.15 -0.56 2.56
N PHE A 157 -11.88 -0.32 2.22
CA PHE A 157 -11.09 0.74 2.85
C PHE A 157 -11.73 2.12 2.59
N LEU A 158 -12.12 2.41 1.35
CA LEU A 158 -12.74 3.67 0.95
C LEU A 158 -14.08 3.88 1.67
N LEU A 159 -14.91 2.85 1.80
CA LEU A 159 -16.21 2.96 2.48
C LEU A 159 -16.12 3.36 3.96
N GLN A 160 -14.95 3.20 4.59
CA GLN A 160 -14.68 3.64 5.96
C GLN A 160 -14.23 5.11 6.05
N GLN A 161 -14.00 5.76 4.91
CA GLN A 161 -13.48 7.13 4.86
C GLN A 161 -14.60 8.19 4.86
N PRO A 162 -14.31 9.41 5.31
CA PRO A 162 -15.25 10.53 5.18
C PRO A 162 -15.70 10.74 3.73
N GLY A 163 -16.99 11.06 3.54
CA GLY A 163 -17.56 11.30 2.21
C GLY A 163 -17.96 10.05 1.42
N ALA A 164 -17.73 8.84 1.95
CA ALA A 164 -18.04 7.59 1.25
C ALA A 164 -19.51 7.47 0.82
N GLN A 165 -20.44 7.78 1.72
CA GLN A 165 -21.88 7.65 1.47
C GLN A 165 -22.36 8.60 0.37
N GLN A 166 -21.87 9.84 0.38
CA GLN A 166 -22.14 10.79 -0.70
C GLN A 166 -21.49 10.35 -2.01
N ALA A 167 -20.28 9.79 -1.96
CA ALA A 167 -19.58 9.29 -3.14
C ALA A 167 -20.25 8.06 -3.78
N LEU A 168 -20.97 7.24 -2.99
CA LEU A 168 -21.79 6.12 -3.51
C LEU A 168 -22.99 6.60 -4.32
N ALA A 169 -23.60 7.71 -3.93
CA ALA A 169 -24.77 8.28 -4.60
C ALA A 169 -24.39 9.24 -5.76
N LEU A 170 -23.12 9.66 -5.83
CA LEU A 170 -22.64 10.60 -6.82
C LEU A 170 -22.41 9.91 -8.17
N PRO A 171 -23.09 10.31 -9.25
CA PRO A 171 -22.76 9.83 -10.58
C PRO A 171 -21.46 10.47 -11.09
N ASN A 172 -20.73 9.75 -11.93
CA ASN A 172 -19.67 10.35 -12.74
C ASN A 172 -20.24 11.17 -13.91
N LYS A 173 -19.35 11.73 -14.74
CA LYS A 173 -19.74 12.53 -15.93
C LYS A 173 -20.51 11.73 -16.99
N GLN A 174 -20.37 10.40 -16.99
CA GLN A 174 -21.12 9.50 -17.85
C GLN A 174 -22.52 9.19 -17.30
N GLY A 175 -22.82 9.62 -16.08
CA GLY A 175 -24.10 9.38 -15.40
C GLY A 175 -24.13 8.07 -14.60
N ASP A 176 -23.01 7.36 -14.50
CA ASP A 176 -22.92 6.09 -13.80
C ASP A 176 -22.56 6.32 -12.33
N THR A 177 -23.28 5.68 -11.41
CA THR A 177 -22.87 5.55 -9.99
C THR A 177 -21.89 4.40 -9.82
N PRO A 178 -21.12 4.34 -8.70
CA PRO A 178 -20.25 3.20 -8.41
C PRO A 178 -20.99 1.85 -8.43
N ALA A 179 -22.22 1.80 -7.94
CA ALA A 179 -23.04 0.58 -7.98
C ALA A 179 -23.39 0.17 -9.42
N SER A 180 -23.82 1.12 -10.26
CA SER A 180 -24.14 0.83 -11.66
C SER A 180 -22.92 0.41 -12.50
N LEU A 181 -21.73 0.95 -12.20
CA LEU A 181 -20.47 0.50 -12.81
C LEU A 181 -20.11 -0.92 -12.38
N ALA A 182 -20.27 -1.26 -11.10
CA ALA A 182 -20.00 -2.61 -10.61
C ALA A 182 -20.93 -3.63 -11.28
N ASP A 183 -22.22 -3.30 -11.43
CA ASP A 183 -23.21 -4.15 -12.10
C ASP A 183 -22.89 -4.35 -13.59
N SER A 184 -22.68 -3.25 -14.33
CA SER A 184 -22.38 -3.31 -15.77
C SER A 184 -21.08 -4.05 -16.12
N ARG A 185 -20.12 -4.10 -15.17
CA ARG A 185 -18.85 -4.84 -15.30
C ARG A 185 -18.92 -6.28 -14.75
N GLY A 186 -20.07 -6.70 -14.20
CA GLY A 186 -20.29 -8.06 -13.69
C GLY A 186 -19.67 -8.34 -12.32
N HIS A 187 -19.32 -7.31 -11.55
CA HIS A 187 -18.72 -7.45 -10.23
C HIS A 187 -19.78 -7.54 -9.14
N SER A 188 -20.55 -8.64 -9.11
CA SER A 188 -21.69 -8.83 -8.19
C SER A 188 -21.33 -8.61 -6.71
N ALA A 189 -20.21 -9.12 -6.24
CA ALA A 189 -19.76 -8.95 -4.86
C ALA A 189 -19.44 -7.48 -4.51
N MET A 190 -19.06 -6.63 -5.48
CA MET A 190 -18.95 -5.19 -5.25
C MET A 190 -20.30 -4.49 -5.27
N LEU A 191 -21.21 -4.90 -6.16
CA LEU A 191 -22.57 -4.36 -6.16
C LEU A 191 -23.25 -4.62 -4.81
N GLU A 192 -23.15 -5.85 -4.30
CA GLU A 192 -23.62 -6.19 -2.96
C GLU A 192 -22.98 -5.28 -1.92
N LEU A 193 -21.66 -5.09 -1.95
CA LEU A 193 -20.95 -4.22 -1.00
C LEU A 193 -21.42 -2.75 -1.04
N PHE A 194 -21.75 -2.23 -2.23
CA PHE A 194 -22.20 -0.83 -2.41
C PHE A 194 -23.67 -0.60 -2.12
N THR A 195 -24.46 -1.68 -1.98
CA THR A 195 -25.92 -1.61 -1.75
C THR A 195 -26.34 -2.04 -0.34
N GLN A 196 -25.39 -2.35 0.55
CA GLN A 196 -25.63 -2.59 1.98
C GLN A 196 -25.83 -1.27 2.73
#